data_AF-A0A9W4SV34-F1
#
_entry.id   AF-A0A9W4SV34-F1
#
_cell.length_a   1.000
_cell.length_b   1.000
_cell.length_c   1.000
_cell.angle_alpha   90.00
_cell.angle_beta   90.00
_cell.angle_gamma   90.00
#
_symmetry.space_group_name_H-M   'P 1'
#
loop_
_entity.id
_entity.type
_entity.pdbx_description
1 polymer ?
#
loop_
_entity_poly.entity_id
_entity_poly.type
_entity_poly.pdbx_seq_one_letter_code
_entity_poly.pdbx_strand_id
1 'polypeptide(L)'
;MKVGQLKYINSMQFMNSSLASLTKNLGNKHPIMTEYLKKQSYFSEQISLAYHKGIFPHEYIDSHDRFKETELPLINEFHSIFGGEYNDLYLKIDILSLADV
;
A
#
# COMPACT_ATOMS: atom_id res chain seq x y z
N MET A 1 -17.35 11.68 -10.71
CA MET A 1 -18.22 12.40 -9.74
C MET A 1 -17.66 13.80 -9.54
N LYS A 2 -18.49 14.84 -9.39
CA LYS A 2 -18.03 16.20 -9.07
C LYS A 2 -18.70 16.65 -7.77
N VAL A 3 -17.93 17.23 -6.85
CA VAL A 3 -18.44 17.83 -5.60
C VAL A 3 -17.83 19.23 -5.51
N GLY A 4 -18.66 20.26 -5.69
CA GLY A 4 -18.17 21.64 -5.84
C GLY A 4 -17.19 21.77 -7.02
N GLN A 5 -16.00 22.29 -6.75
CA GLN A 5 -14.91 22.43 -7.73
C GLN A 5 -14.03 21.16 -7.87
N LEU A 6 -14.25 20.15 -7.02
CA LEU A 6 -13.46 18.93 -7.02
C LEU A 6 -14.01 17.91 -8.03
N LYS A 7 -13.11 17.32 -8.82
CA LYS A 7 -13.42 16.23 -9.75
C LYS A 7 -12.77 14.94 -9.27
N TYR A 8 -13.59 13.97 -8.93
CA TYR A 8 -13.15 12.61 -8.63
C TYR A 8 -12.99 11.83 -9.93
N ILE A 9 -11.78 11.33 -10.15
CA ILE A 9 -11.38 10.52 -11.30
C ILE A 9 -11.28 9.07 -10.83
N ASN A 10 -11.95 8.16 -11.51
CA ASN A 10 -11.83 6.74 -11.25
C ASN A 10 -10.64 6.19 -12.05
N SER A 11 -9.53 5.88 -11.37
CA SER A 11 -8.32 5.33 -11.99
C SER A 11 -8.58 4.04 -12.78
N MET A 12 -9.47 3.16 -12.31
CA MET A 12 -9.84 1.92 -12.99
C MET A 12 -10.46 2.15 -14.38
N GLN A 13 -11.04 3.33 -14.66
CA GLN A 13 -11.56 3.64 -16.00
C GLN A 13 -10.45 3.87 -17.03
N PHE A 14 -9.24 4.23 -16.59
CA PHE A 14 -8.09 4.53 -17.45
C PHE A 14 -7.04 3.42 -17.39
N MET A 15 -6.93 2.75 -16.24
CA MET A 15 -5.96 1.71 -15.94
C MET A 15 -6.72 0.46 -15.47
N ASN A 16 -7.36 -0.22 -16.41
CA ASN A 16 -8.22 -1.38 -16.13
C ASN A 16 -7.39 -2.65 -15.86
N SER A 17 -6.58 -2.62 -14.81
CA SER A 17 -5.73 -3.70 -14.36
C SER A 17 -5.46 -3.56 -12.86
N SER A 18 -5.09 -4.67 -12.21
CA SER A 18 -4.72 -4.62 -10.79
C SER A 18 -3.52 -3.70 -10.58
N LEU A 19 -3.46 -3.02 -9.43
CA LEU A 19 -2.29 -2.20 -9.10
C LEU A 19 -0.99 -3.02 -9.13
N ALA A 20 -1.03 -4.29 -8.72
CA ALA A 20 0.12 -5.20 -8.78
C ALA A 20 0.59 -5.48 -10.22
N SER A 21 -0.32 -5.47 -11.19
CA SER A 21 0.03 -5.59 -12.61
C SER A 21 0.61 -4.28 -13.15
N LEU A 22 0.05 -3.15 -12.75
CA LEU A 22 0.46 -1.83 -13.20
C LEU A 22 1.86 -1.46 -12.71
N THR A 23 2.16 -1.72 -11.43
CA THR A 23 3.46 -1.39 -10.82
C THR A 23 4.62 -2.21 -11.37
N LYS A 24 4.37 -3.38 -11.98
CA LYS A 24 5.43 -4.17 -12.65
C LYS A 24 6.14 -3.39 -13.75
N ASN A 25 5.45 -2.46 -14.42
CA ASN A 25 6.03 -1.64 -15.48
C ASN A 25 7.00 -0.58 -14.95
N LEU A 26 6.96 -0.27 -13.64
CA LEU A 26 7.83 0.70 -13.00
C LEU A 26 9.22 0.13 -12.69
N GLY A 27 9.35 -1.20 -12.57
CA GLY A 27 10.59 -1.83 -12.12
C GLY A 27 11.00 -1.28 -10.75
N ASN A 28 12.21 -0.69 -10.66
CA ASN A 28 12.70 -0.05 -9.43
C ASN A 28 12.56 1.49 -9.47
N LYS A 29 11.74 2.04 -10.37
CA LYS A 29 11.58 3.48 -10.58
C LYS A 29 10.26 3.97 -9.99
N HIS A 30 10.33 4.47 -8.76
CA HIS A 30 9.19 5.02 -8.03
C HIS A 30 9.46 6.46 -7.57
N PRO A 31 9.56 7.44 -8.48
CA PRO A 31 10.05 8.77 -8.16
C PRO A 31 9.20 9.50 -7.11
N ILE A 32 7.87 9.44 -7.20
CA ILE A 32 6.97 10.11 -6.26
C ILE A 32 7.04 9.43 -4.90
N MET A 33 6.95 8.10 -4.85
CA MET A 33 7.05 7.38 -3.58
C MET A 33 8.41 7.57 -2.91
N THR A 34 9.50 7.52 -3.69
CA THR A 34 10.87 7.72 -3.18
C THR A 34 11.02 9.10 -2.56
N GLU A 35 10.63 10.15 -3.27
CA GLU A 35 10.75 11.52 -2.78
C GLU A 35 9.83 11.78 -1.58
N TYR A 36 8.64 11.17 -1.56
CA TYR A 36 7.74 11.25 -0.42
C TYR A 36 8.37 10.62 0.83
N LEU A 37 8.87 9.38 0.73
CA LEU A 37 9.41 8.64 1.88
C LEU A 37 10.75 9.22 2.37
N LYS A 38 11.61 9.71 1.47
CA LYS A 38 12.82 10.45 1.88
C LYS A 38 12.49 11.68 2.72
N LYS A 39 11.45 12.43 2.36
CA LYS A 39 10.98 13.59 3.16
C LYS A 39 10.46 13.20 4.54
N GLN A 40 10.04 11.95 4.72
CA GLN A 40 9.65 11.38 6.01
C GLN A 40 10.82 10.69 6.73
N SER A 41 12.06 10.91 6.26
CA SER A 41 13.29 10.38 6.87
C SER A 41 13.43 8.85 6.84
N TYR A 42 12.78 8.17 5.89
CA TYR A 42 13.04 6.74 5.66
C TYR A 42 14.36 6.51 4.92
N PHE A 43 15.02 5.40 5.25
CA PHE A 43 16.27 4.98 4.62
C PHE A 43 16.05 4.23 3.31
N SER A 44 17.08 4.15 2.47
CA SER A 44 16.99 3.49 1.15
C SER A 44 16.54 2.03 1.22
N GLU A 45 16.97 1.26 2.23
CA GLU A 45 16.50 -0.13 2.38
C GLU A 45 15.02 -0.20 2.77
N GLN A 46 14.52 0.76 3.56
CA GLN A 46 13.10 0.81 3.92
C GLN A 46 12.23 1.21 2.73
N ILE A 47 12.74 2.13 1.90
CA ILE A 47 12.05 2.59 0.69
C ILE A 47 11.98 1.48 -0.35
N SER A 48 13.04 0.69 -0.54
CA SER A 48 13.00 -0.42 -1.51
C SER A 48 11.97 -1.48 -1.14
N LEU A 49 11.76 -1.74 0.15
CA LEU A 49 10.69 -2.63 0.63
C LEU A 49 9.30 -2.11 0.24
N ALA A 50 9.09 -0.78 0.19
CA ALA A 50 7.81 -0.18 -0.17
C ALA A 50 7.45 -0.33 -1.66
N TYR A 51 8.43 -0.57 -2.56
CA TYR A 51 8.17 -0.82 -3.99
C TYR A 51 7.42 -2.12 -4.23
N HIS A 52 7.59 -3.09 -3.33
CA HIS A 52 6.97 -4.39 -3.45
C HIS A 52 5.55 -4.33 -2.90
N LYS A 53 4.56 -4.36 -3.80
CA LYS A 53 3.17 -4.55 -3.41
C LYS A 53 2.99 -5.93 -2.76
N GLY A 54 2.89 -5.93 -1.44
CA GLY A 54 2.60 -7.11 -0.62
C GLY A 54 1.12 -7.22 -0.26
N ILE A 55 0.71 -8.37 0.27
CA ILE A 55 -0.59 -8.52 0.94
C ILE A 55 -0.39 -8.05 2.38
N PHE A 56 -1.15 -7.04 2.81
CA PHE A 56 -1.15 -6.63 4.20
C PHE A 56 -2.17 -7.47 4.98
N PRO A 57 -1.78 -8.12 6.08
CA PRO A 57 -2.66 -9.00 6.81
C PRO A 57 -3.61 -8.20 7.71
N HIS A 58 -4.66 -7.64 7.10
CA HIS A 58 -5.62 -6.75 7.75
C HIS A 58 -6.26 -7.34 9.00
N GLU A 59 -6.60 -8.63 8.95
CA GLU A 59 -7.25 -9.31 10.07
C GLU A 59 -6.30 -9.62 11.21
N TYR A 60 -5.01 -9.79 10.91
CA TYR A 60 -4.00 -10.01 11.93
C TYR A 60 -3.64 -8.72 12.64
N ILE A 61 -3.51 -7.62 11.89
CA ILE A 61 -3.21 -6.30 12.43
C ILE A 61 -4.51 -5.63 12.93
N ASP A 62 -5.09 -6.24 13.96
CA ASP A 62 -6.36 -5.86 14.58
C ASP A 62 -6.21 -4.79 15.68
N SER A 63 -4.98 -4.53 16.12
CA SER A 63 -4.67 -3.66 17.24
C SER A 63 -3.26 -3.09 17.13
N HIS A 64 -3.00 -1.99 17.84
CA HIS A 64 -1.68 -1.38 17.85
C HIS A 64 -0.61 -2.28 18.49
N ASP A 65 -1.01 -3.17 19.40
CA ASP A 65 -0.10 -4.08 20.08
C ASP A 65 0.50 -5.12 19.14
N ARG A 66 -0.20 -5.49 18.05
CA ARG A 66 0.32 -6.39 16.99
C ARG A 66 1.59 -5.87 16.33
N PHE A 67 1.79 -4.55 16.30
CA PHE A 67 3.01 -3.94 15.76
C PHE A 67 4.21 -4.03 16.71
N LYS A 68 4.00 -4.36 17.98
CA LYS A 68 5.05 -4.53 18.99
C LYS A 68 5.55 -5.97 19.05
N GLU A 69 4.86 -6.90 18.40
CA GLU A 69 5.25 -8.31 18.35
C GLU A 69 6.56 -8.45 17.57
N THR A 70 7.46 -9.30 18.09
CA THR A 70 8.80 -9.49 17.52
C THR A 70 8.85 -10.61 16.49
N GLU A 71 7.80 -11.41 16.41
CA GLU A 71 7.67 -12.54 15.51
C GLU A 71 6.25 -12.60 14.93
N LEU A 72 6.14 -13.11 13.72
CA LEU A 72 4.84 -13.35 13.10
C LEU A 72 4.27 -14.68 13.65
N PRO A 73 2.95 -14.78 13.80
CA PRO A 73 2.30 -16.03 14.17
C PRO A 73 2.55 -17.09 13.09
N LEU A 74 2.24 -18.34 13.42
CA LEU A 74 2.39 -19.44 12.48
C LEU A 74 1.49 -19.21 11.25
N ILE A 75 1.91 -19.67 10.08
CA ILE A 75 1.14 -19.51 8.84
C ILE A 75 -0.30 -20.06 8.95
N ASN A 76 -0.50 -21.08 9.79
CA ASN A 76 -1.81 -21.69 10.03
C ASN A 76 -2.76 -20.82 10.85
N GLU A 77 -2.24 -19.81 11.54
CA GLU A 77 -3.00 -18.85 12.36
C GLU A 77 -3.37 -17.60 11.54
N PHE A 78 -2.80 -17.43 10.34
CA PHE A 78 -3.28 -16.46 9.36
C PHE A 78 -4.57 -16.96 8.72
N HIS A 79 -5.70 -16.65 9.35
CA HIS A 79 -7.01 -16.81 8.75
C HIS A 79 -7.37 -15.55 7.94
N SER A 80 -7.93 -15.74 6.74
CA SER A 80 -8.59 -14.66 5.99
C SER A 80 -10.10 -14.88 5.99
N ILE A 81 -10.77 -14.26 6.94
CA ILE A 81 -12.21 -14.07 7.08
C ILE A 81 -12.53 -12.67 6.54
N PHE A 82 -12.84 -12.60 5.25
CA PHE A 82 -13.18 -11.36 4.55
C PHE A 82 -14.30 -10.58 5.28
N GLY A 83 -13.94 -9.52 6.02
CA GLY A 83 -14.92 -8.72 6.78
C GLY A 83 -14.41 -7.45 7.48
N GLY A 84 -13.19 -6.96 7.22
CA GLY A 84 -12.55 -5.93 8.06
C GLY A 84 -12.17 -4.62 7.38
N GLU A 85 -12.15 -3.54 8.19
CA GLU A 85 -11.79 -2.16 7.87
C GLU A 85 -10.31 -1.99 7.44
N TYR A 86 -10.05 -0.99 6.60
CA TYR A 86 -8.74 -0.75 6.00
C TYR A 86 -7.79 -0.02 6.98
N ASN A 87 -6.59 -0.56 7.20
CA ASN A 87 -5.53 0.09 7.96
C ASN A 87 -4.87 1.22 7.14
N ASP A 88 -4.76 2.43 7.72
CA ASP A 88 -4.32 3.67 7.05
C ASP A 88 -2.95 3.60 6.36
N LEU A 89 -2.00 2.83 6.91
CA LEU A 89 -0.63 2.78 6.39
C LEU A 89 -0.55 2.10 5.02
N TYR A 90 -1.36 1.06 4.79
CA TYR A 90 -1.39 0.34 3.52
C TYR A 90 -2.06 1.15 2.42
N LEU A 91 -3.13 1.88 2.76
CA LEU A 91 -3.79 2.80 1.84
C LEU A 91 -2.81 3.82 1.27
N LYS A 92 -1.85 4.27 2.09
CA LYS A 92 -0.88 5.29 1.69
C LYS A 92 0.15 4.78 0.67
N ILE A 93 0.67 3.56 0.84
CA ILE A 93 1.62 2.95 -0.10
C ILE A 93 0.92 2.64 -1.43
N ASP A 94 -0.32 2.15 -1.40
CA ASP A 94 -1.10 1.89 -2.60
C ASP A 94 -1.41 3.20 -3.38
N ILE A 95 -1.72 4.29 -2.69
CA ILE A 95 -1.90 5.61 -3.32
C ILE A 95 -0.60 6.11 -3.96
N LEU A 96 0.52 6.02 -3.25
CA LEU A 96 1.83 6.44 -3.80
C LEU A 96 2.25 5.57 -4.99
N SER A 97 1.99 4.26 -4.92
CA SER A 97 2.22 3.33 -6.03
C SER A 97 1.37 3.69 -7.24
N LEU A 98 0.10 4.02 -7.04
CA LEU A 98 -0.79 4.46 -8.11
C LEU A 98 -0.38 5.82 -8.70
N ALA A 99 0.24 6.70 -7.91
CA ALA A 99 0.74 7.98 -8.39
C ALA A 99 1.97 7.82 -9.30
N ASP A 100 2.79 6.80 -9.06
CA ASP A 100 3.96 6.49 -9.89
C ASP A 100 3.61 5.77 -11.22
N VAL A 101 2.44 5.13 -11.32
CA VAL A 101 1.90 4.51 -12.55
C VAL A 101 1.36 5.58 -13.51
#